data_AF-Q4Q5Z9-F1
#
_entry.id   AF-Q4Q5Z9-F1
#
_cell.length_a   1.000
_cell.length_b   1.000
_cell.length_c   1.000
_cell.angle_alpha   90.00
_cell.angle_beta   90.00
_cell.angle_gamma   90.00
#
_symmetry.space_group_name_H-M   'P 1'
#
loop_
_entity.id
_entity.type
_entity.pdbx_description
1 polymer ?
#
loop_
_entity_poly.entity_id
_entity_poly.type
_entity_poly.pdbx_seq_one_letter_code
_entity_poly.pdbx_strand_id
1 'polypeptide(L)'
;MNRCSLWQQRARLDTVEPVKQAFPADVPPAAHSPAGAPDGHGTVFSHHDGEEHNDSANRDEQASYPSQSPLPPSPSAATPYTGNWPPYALLLVSCLIVAAAGLGGSAARVALQKCFEKNPFFPKYTYIGPNSLGSFLMGFSVTVLPPEGALPLTHRALCVGFCGSFTTFSSWIVKAMVQNTVADALEHLFIGGTMPLVFFLWGRDCGRGVRWCCEHVVDSPWETWPLHRSLLRAVDAVMFVLVFLASILAPVLVLVYIGEGGIRVISTDDVRMVVLAPAGAVTRFMLSVYLNKKACAAQFPLGTLAANLLGVLLAIIMYNMEVNHLSCEWCIAVQNGICGALSTVSSVANELVSFYGSGRMLSAYVYALVSVGFSVFIAGVGRPQLYRHAVS
;
A
#
# COMPACT_ATOMS: atom_id res chain seq x y z
N MET A 1 -9.20 -27.46 40.26
CA MET A 1 -7.89 -27.83 39.66
C MET A 1 -7.88 -27.34 38.21
N ASN A 2 -7.07 -26.31 37.94
CA ASN A 2 -7.16 -25.46 36.75
C ASN A 2 -6.51 -26.08 35.51
N ARG A 3 -7.23 -26.09 34.37
CA ARG A 3 -6.73 -26.45 33.02
C ARG A 3 -5.77 -25.40 32.41
N CYS A 4 -5.42 -24.36 33.16
CA CYS A 4 -4.55 -23.28 32.70
C CYS A 4 -3.05 -23.61 32.80
N SER A 5 -2.65 -24.56 33.65
CA SER A 5 -1.23 -24.92 33.85
C SER A 5 -0.66 -25.82 32.76
N LEU A 6 -1.48 -26.64 32.09
CA LEU A 6 -1.03 -27.58 31.05
C LEU A 6 -0.66 -26.88 29.72
N TRP A 7 -1.23 -25.70 29.44
CA TRP A 7 -0.91 -24.93 28.23
C TRP A 7 0.43 -24.18 28.33
N GLN A 8 0.83 -23.74 29.53
CA GLN A 8 2.14 -23.10 29.73
C GLN A 8 3.30 -24.10 29.66
N GLN A 9 3.07 -25.38 29.94
CA GLN A 9 4.09 -26.43 29.79
C GLN A 9 4.28 -26.83 28.32
N ARG A 10 3.21 -26.82 27.50
CA ARG A 10 3.31 -27.19 26.08
C ARG A 10 3.97 -26.10 25.23
N ALA A 11 3.81 -24.83 25.60
CA ALA A 11 4.45 -23.70 24.91
C ALA A 11 5.98 -23.58 25.14
N ARG A 12 6.57 -24.34 26.07
CA ARG A 12 8.04 -24.37 26.29
C ARG A 12 8.78 -25.44 25.48
N LEU A 13 8.07 -26.38 24.85
CA LEU A 13 8.69 -27.52 24.17
C LEU A 13 8.84 -27.34 22.64
N ASP A 14 8.26 -26.28 22.06
CA ASP A 14 8.22 -26.09 20.59
C ASP A 14 9.11 -24.93 20.08
N THR A 15 10.11 -24.49 20.85
CA THR A 15 11.17 -23.61 20.30
C THR A 15 12.21 -24.43 19.54
N VAL A 16 11.88 -24.79 18.30
CA VAL A 16 12.89 -25.17 17.30
C VAL A 16 13.32 -23.88 16.58
N GLU A 17 14.58 -23.49 16.74
CA GLU A 17 15.18 -22.34 16.06
C GLU A 17 15.21 -22.54 14.53
N PRO A 18 14.98 -21.50 13.71
CA PRO A 18 15.22 -21.59 12.28
C PRO A 18 16.71 -21.46 11.98
N VAL A 19 17.28 -22.52 11.40
CA VAL A 19 18.62 -22.54 10.80
C VAL A 19 18.70 -21.47 9.69
N LYS A 20 19.58 -20.48 9.86
CA LYS A 20 19.93 -19.52 8.79
C LYS A 20 20.80 -20.24 7.75
N GLN A 21 20.26 -20.54 6.59
CA GLN A 21 21.06 -20.88 5.41
C GLN A 21 21.67 -19.59 4.85
N ALA A 22 23.00 -19.49 4.91
CA ALA A 22 23.78 -18.48 4.19
C ALA A 22 24.09 -19.01 2.77
N PHE A 23 23.79 -18.21 1.74
CA PHE A 23 24.30 -18.45 0.38
C PHE A 23 25.65 -17.73 0.20
N PRO A 24 26.67 -18.38 -0.38
CA PRO A 24 28.01 -17.79 -0.53
C PRO A 24 28.07 -16.75 -1.65
N ALA A 25 28.82 -15.67 -1.40
CA ALA A 25 29.08 -14.60 -2.36
C ALA A 25 30.13 -15.01 -3.41
N ASP A 26 29.96 -14.45 -4.60
CA ASP A 26 30.72 -14.70 -5.83
C ASP A 26 32.24 -14.50 -5.71
N VAL A 27 32.96 -15.44 -6.34
CA VAL A 27 34.42 -15.45 -6.55
C VAL A 27 34.77 -14.51 -7.72
N PRO A 28 35.72 -13.56 -7.58
CA PRO A 28 36.25 -12.83 -8.72
C PRO A 28 37.38 -13.62 -9.43
N PRO A 29 37.53 -13.49 -10.76
CA PRO A 29 38.42 -14.34 -11.55
C PRO A 29 39.90 -13.91 -11.44
N ALA A 30 40.77 -14.93 -11.56
CA ALA A 30 42.22 -14.83 -11.55
C ALA A 30 42.79 -14.01 -12.73
N ALA A 31 43.88 -13.27 -12.47
CA ALA A 31 44.77 -12.76 -13.50
C ALA A 31 46.23 -12.69 -13.01
N HIS A 32 47.05 -13.58 -13.60
CA HIS A 32 48.45 -13.44 -14.02
C HIS A 32 49.56 -12.97 -13.05
N SER A 33 50.51 -13.90 -12.83
CA SER A 33 51.90 -13.67 -12.37
C SER A 33 52.72 -12.79 -13.35
N PRO A 34 53.90 -12.27 -12.93
CA PRO A 34 55.13 -13.06 -13.09
C PRO A 34 56.22 -12.91 -11.99
N ALA A 35 56.97 -14.01 -11.83
CA ALA A 35 58.42 -14.17 -11.62
C ALA A 35 59.21 -13.35 -10.55
N GLY A 36 59.91 -14.11 -9.68
CA GLY A 36 61.09 -13.69 -8.91
C GLY A 36 61.49 -14.74 -7.88
N ALA A 37 62.65 -15.37 -8.05
CA ALA A 37 63.11 -16.60 -7.38
C ALA A 37 63.84 -16.35 -6.01
N PRO A 38 64.64 -17.29 -5.46
CA PRO A 38 64.27 -18.25 -4.41
C PRO A 38 65.15 -18.14 -3.14
N ASP A 39 64.89 -18.97 -2.12
CA ASP A 39 65.83 -19.53 -1.11
C ASP A 39 64.98 -20.06 0.06
N GLY A 40 65.14 -21.23 0.67
CA GLY A 40 66.07 -22.35 0.56
C GLY A 40 65.75 -23.32 1.71
N HIS A 41 66.03 -24.62 1.50
CA HIS A 41 66.29 -25.69 2.49
C HIS A 41 65.29 -25.92 3.66
N GLY A 42 64.84 -27.13 3.99
CA GLY A 42 65.27 -28.47 3.61
C GLY A 42 64.36 -29.55 4.22
N THR A 43 64.54 -30.75 3.67
CA THR A 43 64.12 -32.10 4.07
C THR A 43 64.06 -32.35 5.59
N VAL A 44 63.21 -33.23 6.13
CA VAL A 44 63.49 -34.67 6.27
C VAL A 44 62.23 -35.46 6.73
N PHE A 45 62.13 -36.68 6.18
CA PHE A 45 61.26 -37.83 6.50
C PHE A 45 61.23 -38.26 7.98
N SER A 46 60.11 -38.85 8.47
CA SER A 46 60.03 -40.29 8.79
C SER A 46 58.75 -40.72 9.52
N HIS A 47 58.26 -41.90 9.11
CA HIS A 47 57.24 -42.80 9.69
C HIS A 47 57.33 -43.07 11.21
N HIS A 48 56.19 -43.31 11.89
CA HIS A 48 55.84 -44.64 12.41
C HIS A 48 54.42 -44.72 13.01
N ASP A 49 53.90 -45.95 12.95
CA ASP A 49 52.56 -46.45 13.26
C ASP A 49 52.22 -46.51 14.75
N GLY A 50 50.93 -46.63 15.06
CA GLY A 50 50.44 -47.05 16.37
C GLY A 50 48.94 -46.85 16.56
N GLU A 51 48.14 -47.86 16.19
CA GLU A 51 46.77 -48.01 16.70
C GLU A 51 46.82 -48.31 18.22
N GLU A 52 46.04 -47.60 19.02
CA GLU A 52 45.50 -48.16 20.26
C GLU A 52 44.17 -47.47 20.63
N HIS A 53 43.15 -48.29 20.78
CA HIS A 53 41.81 -47.99 21.26
C HIS A 53 41.85 -47.79 22.79
N ASN A 54 41.31 -46.69 23.33
CA ASN A 54 40.55 -46.81 24.57
C ASN A 54 39.64 -45.60 24.86
N ASP A 55 38.40 -45.94 25.19
CA ASP A 55 37.37 -45.10 25.78
C ASP A 55 37.78 -44.59 27.17
N SER A 56 37.68 -43.27 27.40
CA SER A 56 37.19 -42.73 28.68
C SER A 56 37.10 -41.20 28.65
N ALA A 57 35.86 -40.72 28.61
CA ALA A 57 35.28 -39.75 29.55
C ALA A 57 36.07 -38.47 29.94
N ASN A 58 35.46 -37.34 29.56
CA ASN A 58 35.33 -36.09 30.32
C ASN A 58 36.60 -35.49 30.95
N ARG A 59 37.18 -34.52 30.24
CA ARG A 59 37.87 -33.37 30.86
C ARG A 59 37.59 -32.08 30.06
N ASP A 60 36.78 -31.23 30.66
CA ASP A 60 36.90 -29.77 30.74
C ASP A 60 37.47 -29.02 29.54
N GLU A 61 36.58 -28.60 28.63
CA GLU A 61 36.76 -27.37 27.84
C GLU A 61 35.57 -26.44 28.11
N GLN A 62 35.62 -25.76 29.25
CA GLN A 62 34.87 -24.52 29.47
C GLN A 62 35.55 -23.40 28.68
N ALA A 63 35.20 -23.27 27.40
CA ALA A 63 35.46 -22.06 26.65
C ALA A 63 34.57 -20.93 27.20
N SER A 64 35.17 -20.06 28.00
CA SER A 64 34.56 -18.83 28.51
C SER A 64 34.20 -17.90 27.35
N TYR A 65 32.95 -17.93 26.88
CA TYR A 65 32.40 -16.89 26.03
C TYR A 65 32.18 -15.63 26.88
N PRO A 66 32.63 -14.43 26.44
CA PRO A 66 32.31 -13.20 27.14
C PRO A 66 30.78 -13.04 27.17
N SER A 67 30.23 -12.89 28.37
CA SER A 67 28.82 -12.61 28.61
C SER A 67 28.38 -11.43 27.74
N GLN A 68 27.53 -11.71 26.74
CA GLN A 68 26.86 -10.66 25.98
C GLN A 68 26.13 -9.75 26.98
N SER A 69 26.45 -8.46 26.94
CA SER A 69 25.68 -7.43 27.61
C SER A 69 24.20 -7.58 27.23
N PRO A 70 23.26 -7.39 28.16
CA PRO A 70 21.84 -7.49 27.84
C PRO A 70 21.54 -6.58 26.65
N LEU A 71 21.01 -7.15 25.57
CA LEU A 71 20.47 -6.38 24.46
C LEU A 71 19.52 -5.31 25.05
N PRO A 72 19.66 -4.03 24.64
CA PRO A 72 18.72 -3.02 25.09
C PRO A 72 17.30 -3.49 24.73
N PRO A 73 16.32 -3.25 25.61
CA PRO A 73 14.94 -3.66 25.34
C PRO A 73 14.53 -3.10 23.98
N SER A 74 13.95 -3.96 23.14
CA SER A 74 13.29 -3.54 21.90
C SER A 74 12.46 -2.29 22.21
N PRO A 75 12.59 -1.18 21.45
CA PRO A 75 11.87 0.04 21.76
C PRO A 75 10.39 -0.31 21.88
N SER A 76 9.85 -0.16 23.10
CA SER A 76 8.44 -0.37 23.36
C SER A 76 7.67 0.41 22.29
N ALA A 77 6.80 -0.25 21.52
CA ALA A 77 6.02 0.39 20.48
C ALA A 77 5.46 1.71 21.02
N ALA A 78 6.03 2.83 20.55
CA ALA A 78 5.78 4.13 21.16
C ALA A 78 4.28 4.37 21.14
N THR A 79 3.66 4.54 22.30
CA THR A 79 2.23 4.80 22.36
C THR A 79 1.92 6.05 21.54
N PRO A 80 0.93 6.00 20.62
CA PRO A 80 0.54 7.15 19.81
C PRO A 80 0.33 8.36 20.70
N TYR A 81 0.66 9.57 20.23
CA TYR A 81 0.31 10.78 20.98
C TYR A 81 -1.22 10.91 21.15
N THR A 82 -1.99 10.28 20.25
CA THR A 82 -3.45 10.17 20.30
C THR A 82 -3.94 9.11 21.28
N GLY A 83 -3.05 8.40 21.99
CA GLY A 83 -3.42 7.35 22.94
C GLY A 83 -4.30 7.84 24.09
N ASN A 84 -4.23 9.13 24.42
CA ASN A 84 -5.06 9.75 25.47
C ASN A 84 -6.43 10.22 24.94
N TRP A 85 -6.70 10.11 23.64
CA TRP A 85 -7.95 10.58 23.06
C TRP A 85 -9.04 9.54 23.26
N PRO A 86 -10.29 9.96 23.54
CA PRO A 86 -11.40 9.03 23.52
C PRO A 86 -11.55 8.42 22.12
N PRO A 87 -11.86 7.11 22.02
CA PRO A 87 -11.86 6.39 20.75
C PRO A 87 -12.85 6.97 19.73
N TYR A 88 -13.99 7.48 20.21
CA TYR A 88 -14.99 8.13 19.35
C TYR A 88 -14.48 9.45 18.75
N ALA A 89 -13.69 10.24 19.50
CA ALA A 89 -13.15 11.50 19.01
C ALA A 89 -12.07 11.26 17.95
N LEU A 90 -11.17 10.30 18.18
CA LEU A 90 -10.19 9.91 17.17
C LEU A 90 -10.87 9.39 15.90
N LEU A 91 -11.92 8.59 16.03
CA LEU A 91 -12.70 8.11 14.89
C LEU A 91 -13.33 9.28 14.12
N LEU A 92 -14.02 10.19 14.81
CA LEU A 92 -14.68 11.35 14.20
C LEU A 92 -13.68 12.24 13.45
N VAL A 93 -12.57 12.61 14.08
CA VAL A 93 -11.52 13.43 13.44
C VAL A 93 -10.90 12.70 12.26
N SER A 94 -10.77 11.37 12.33
CA SER A 94 -10.31 10.56 11.20
C SER A 94 -11.30 10.56 10.04
N CYS A 95 -12.61 10.51 10.30
CA CYS A 95 -13.61 10.64 9.24
C CYS A 95 -13.48 11.99 8.54
N LEU A 96 -13.37 13.07 9.31
CA LEU A 96 -13.29 14.42 8.78
C LEU A 96 -12.03 14.62 7.93
N ILE A 97 -10.87 14.16 8.42
CA ILE A 97 -9.62 14.31 7.67
C ILE A 97 -9.60 13.42 6.42
N VAL A 98 -10.17 12.21 6.48
CA VAL A 98 -10.31 11.31 5.32
C VAL A 98 -11.28 11.89 4.30
N ALA A 99 -12.41 12.47 4.73
CA ALA A 99 -13.36 13.14 3.87
C ALA A 99 -12.71 14.33 3.13
N ALA A 100 -12.05 15.20 3.88
CA ALA A 100 -11.38 16.39 3.33
C ALA A 100 -10.22 16.02 2.38
N ALA A 101 -9.37 15.06 2.76
CA ALA A 101 -8.33 14.56 1.87
C ALA A 101 -8.89 13.82 0.66
N GLY A 102 -10.03 13.14 0.82
CA GLY A 102 -10.76 12.47 -0.26
C GLY A 102 -11.28 13.43 -1.33
N LEU A 103 -11.72 14.63 -0.95
CA LEU A 103 -12.02 15.72 -1.89
C LEU A 103 -10.79 16.06 -2.72
N GLY A 104 -9.64 16.29 -2.05
CA GLY A 104 -8.38 16.62 -2.71
C GLY A 104 -7.90 15.53 -3.66
N GLY A 105 -7.96 14.26 -3.23
CA GLY A 105 -7.58 13.12 -4.08
C GLY A 105 -8.46 12.99 -5.31
N SER A 106 -9.79 13.15 -5.15
CA SER A 106 -10.70 13.12 -6.30
C SER A 106 -10.53 14.33 -7.22
N ALA A 107 -10.27 15.53 -6.67
CA ALA A 107 -9.98 16.73 -7.47
C ALA A 107 -8.70 16.55 -8.30
N ALA A 108 -7.64 15.99 -7.70
CA ALA A 108 -6.40 15.66 -8.38
C ALA A 108 -6.62 14.62 -9.50
N ARG A 109 -7.47 13.61 -9.27
CA ARG A 109 -7.89 12.64 -10.29
C ARG A 109 -8.50 13.35 -11.50
N VAL A 110 -9.46 14.25 -11.27
CA VAL A 110 -10.12 15.01 -12.35
C VAL A 110 -9.10 15.83 -13.14
N ALA A 111 -8.29 16.61 -12.42
CA ALA A 111 -7.32 17.51 -13.02
C ALA A 111 -6.35 16.73 -13.91
N LEU A 112 -5.84 15.60 -13.40
CA LEU A 112 -4.92 14.75 -14.13
C LEU A 112 -5.56 14.15 -15.39
N GLN A 113 -6.81 13.69 -15.30
CA GLN A 113 -7.54 13.16 -16.46
C GLN A 113 -7.66 14.19 -17.57
N LYS A 114 -7.89 15.46 -17.22
CA LYS A 114 -8.00 16.57 -18.18
C LYS A 114 -6.67 17.01 -18.76
N CYS A 115 -5.61 17.01 -17.96
CA CYS A 115 -4.25 17.26 -18.47
C CYS A 115 -3.88 16.30 -19.60
N PHE A 116 -4.38 15.06 -19.54
CA PHE A 116 -4.07 14.03 -20.53
C PHE A 116 -5.13 13.82 -21.60
N GLU A 117 -6.24 14.55 -21.57
CA GLU A 117 -7.36 14.39 -22.51
C GLU A 117 -6.94 14.62 -23.97
N LYS A 118 -5.92 15.46 -24.20
CA LYS A 118 -5.41 15.79 -25.55
C LYS A 118 -4.46 14.74 -26.14
N ASN A 119 -3.98 13.78 -25.35
CA ASN A 119 -3.03 12.77 -25.82
C ASN A 119 -3.79 11.50 -26.24
N PRO A 120 -3.55 10.87 -27.40
CA PRO A 120 -4.34 9.74 -27.88
C PRO A 120 -4.31 8.48 -26.99
N PHE A 121 -3.29 8.27 -26.15
CA PHE A 121 -3.16 7.08 -25.29
C PHE A 121 -4.08 7.14 -24.05
N PHE A 122 -4.17 8.30 -23.41
CA PHE A 122 -4.82 8.44 -22.10
C PHE A 122 -6.37 8.45 -22.13
N PRO A 123 -7.07 8.84 -23.21
CA PRO A 123 -8.51 8.65 -23.38
C PRO A 123 -8.92 7.18 -23.43
N LYS A 124 -8.08 6.29 -24.01
CA LYS A 124 -8.30 4.83 -23.91
C LYS A 124 -8.14 4.37 -22.45
N TYR A 125 -7.21 4.99 -21.72
CA TYR A 125 -6.79 4.57 -20.39
C TYR A 125 -6.92 5.64 -19.29
N THR A 126 -8.10 6.23 -19.14
CA THR A 126 -8.31 7.40 -18.26
C THR A 126 -8.04 7.14 -16.78
N TYR A 127 -8.03 5.87 -16.35
CA TYR A 127 -7.70 5.47 -14.98
C TYR A 127 -6.19 5.25 -14.75
N ILE A 128 -5.39 5.02 -15.80
CA ILE A 128 -3.96 4.67 -15.64
C ILE A 128 -3.19 5.81 -14.98
N GLY A 129 -3.34 7.04 -15.48
CA GLY A 129 -2.64 8.20 -14.92
C GLY A 129 -2.89 8.37 -13.42
N PRO A 130 -4.16 8.50 -12.99
CA PRO A 130 -4.50 8.62 -11.57
C PRO A 130 -4.08 7.41 -10.73
N ASN A 131 -4.29 6.18 -11.22
CA ASN A 131 -3.90 4.97 -10.48
C ASN A 131 -2.39 4.85 -10.31
N SER A 132 -1.61 5.22 -11.32
CA SER A 132 -0.15 5.14 -11.28
C SER A 132 0.42 6.22 -10.36
N LEU A 133 0.02 7.49 -10.56
CA LEU A 133 0.53 8.58 -9.73
C LEU A 133 0.05 8.47 -8.27
N GLY A 134 -1.21 8.10 -8.04
CA GLY A 134 -1.73 7.87 -6.69
C GLY A 134 -1.05 6.71 -5.97
N SER A 135 -0.71 5.63 -6.69
CA SER A 135 0.04 4.51 -6.10
C SER A 135 1.50 4.86 -5.82
N PHE A 136 2.15 5.64 -6.70
CA PHE A 136 3.47 6.21 -6.43
C PHE A 136 3.47 7.07 -5.17
N LEU A 137 2.52 8.00 -5.04
CA LEU A 137 2.41 8.89 -3.89
C LEU A 137 2.13 8.12 -2.60
N MET A 138 1.32 7.06 -2.64
CA MET A 138 1.12 6.19 -1.49
C MET A 138 2.39 5.45 -1.11
N GLY A 139 3.09 4.83 -2.08
CA GLY A 139 4.36 4.13 -1.87
C GLY A 139 5.45 5.05 -1.28
N PHE A 140 5.54 6.28 -1.79
CA PHE A 140 6.41 7.33 -1.26
C PHE A 140 6.01 7.69 0.17
N SER A 141 4.73 7.96 0.42
CA SER A 141 4.23 8.41 1.71
C SER A 141 4.38 7.35 2.81
N VAL A 142 4.04 6.08 2.57
CA VAL A 142 4.25 4.99 3.56
C VAL A 142 5.73 4.78 3.88
N THR A 143 6.62 5.23 2.98
CA THR A 143 8.06 5.13 3.15
C THR A 143 8.68 6.39 3.72
N VAL A 144 8.11 7.58 3.57
CA VAL A 144 8.67 8.82 4.12
C VAL A 144 7.98 9.23 5.41
N LEU A 145 6.82 8.68 5.74
CA LEU A 145 6.16 8.98 7.01
C LEU A 145 6.69 8.05 8.13
N PRO A 146 6.72 8.52 9.38
CA PRO A 146 6.84 7.64 10.54
C PRO A 146 5.72 6.57 10.55
N PRO A 147 5.87 5.49 11.33
CA PRO A 147 4.84 4.46 11.45
C PRO A 147 3.45 5.06 11.74
N GLU A 148 2.37 4.46 11.22
CA GLU A 148 0.99 4.97 11.40
C GLU A 148 0.64 5.20 12.87
N GLY A 149 1.18 4.40 13.79
CA GLY A 149 1.00 4.60 15.23
C GLY A 149 1.55 5.93 15.76
N ALA A 150 2.62 6.46 15.17
CA ALA A 150 3.21 7.75 15.56
C ALA A 150 2.49 8.95 14.94
N LEU A 151 1.99 8.80 13.71
CA LEU A 151 1.38 9.89 12.92
C LEU A 151 0.05 9.47 12.25
N PRO A 152 -0.98 9.14 13.06
CA PRO A 152 -2.18 8.49 12.56
C PRO A 152 -3.04 9.39 11.68
N LEU A 153 -3.11 10.70 11.93
CA LEU A 153 -3.99 11.58 11.15
C LEU A 153 -3.39 11.84 9.77
N THR A 154 -2.10 12.14 9.67
CA THR A 154 -1.42 12.34 8.39
C THR A 154 -1.45 11.08 7.54
N HIS A 155 -1.21 9.90 8.13
CA HIS A 155 -1.29 8.64 7.38
C HIS A 155 -2.71 8.40 6.84
N ARG A 156 -3.74 8.66 7.65
CA ARG A 156 -5.14 8.56 7.22
C ARG A 156 -5.50 9.61 6.16
N ALA A 157 -4.98 10.83 6.27
CA ALA A 157 -5.20 11.86 5.27
C ALA A 157 -4.54 11.51 3.94
N LEU A 158 -3.22 11.25 3.92
CA LEU A 158 -2.45 11.08 2.70
C LEU A 158 -2.68 9.72 2.06
N CYS A 159 -2.51 8.63 2.82
CA CYS A 159 -2.57 7.27 2.28
C CYS A 159 -4.02 6.83 2.08
N VAL A 160 -4.89 7.06 3.08
CA VAL A 160 -6.28 6.58 3.02
C VAL A 160 -7.18 7.57 2.28
N GLY A 161 -7.19 8.85 2.63
CA GLY A 161 -8.07 9.86 2.02
C GLY A 161 -7.62 10.22 0.60
N PHE A 162 -6.48 10.90 0.48
CA PHE A 162 -5.98 11.46 -0.78
C PHE A 162 -5.61 10.37 -1.78
N CYS A 163 -4.60 9.54 -1.50
CA CYS A 163 -4.13 8.51 -2.44
C CYS A 163 -5.22 7.47 -2.71
N GLY A 164 -6.06 7.16 -1.72
CA GLY A 164 -7.20 6.29 -1.88
C GLY A 164 -8.19 6.81 -2.91
N SER A 165 -8.63 8.07 -2.79
CA SER A 165 -9.59 8.70 -3.72
C SER A 165 -8.99 9.21 -5.03
N PHE A 166 -7.66 9.34 -5.09
CA PHE A 166 -6.94 9.65 -6.33
C PHE A 166 -6.90 8.42 -7.25
N THR A 167 -6.74 7.24 -6.67
CA THR A 167 -6.89 5.98 -7.40
C THR A 167 -8.36 5.53 -7.48
N THR A 168 -8.70 4.71 -8.47
CA THR A 168 -10.03 4.10 -8.61
C THR A 168 -9.89 2.68 -9.16
N PHE A 169 -10.37 1.71 -8.39
CA PHE A 169 -10.41 0.31 -8.79
C PHE A 169 -11.68 0.03 -9.60
N SER A 170 -12.82 0.62 -9.19
CA SER A 170 -14.11 0.44 -9.85
C SER A 170 -14.11 0.93 -11.31
N SER A 171 -13.57 2.13 -11.57
CA SER A 171 -13.47 2.66 -12.94
C SER A 171 -12.57 1.80 -13.83
N TRP A 172 -11.48 1.24 -13.27
CA TRP A 172 -10.59 0.32 -13.99
C TRP A 172 -11.33 -0.95 -14.41
N ILE A 173 -12.00 -1.63 -13.47
CA ILE A 173 -12.71 -2.88 -13.76
C ILE A 173 -13.88 -2.65 -14.73
N VAL A 174 -14.68 -1.61 -14.52
CA VAL A 174 -15.78 -1.29 -15.44
C VAL A 174 -15.23 -1.02 -16.84
N LYS A 175 -14.16 -0.23 -16.98
CA LYS A 175 -13.51 0.02 -18.27
C LYS A 175 -12.97 -1.26 -18.91
N ALA A 176 -12.42 -2.20 -18.15
CA ALA A 176 -11.99 -3.47 -18.69
C ALA A 176 -13.17 -4.32 -19.21
N MET A 177 -14.30 -4.33 -18.51
CA MET A 177 -15.43 -5.19 -18.85
C MET A 177 -16.33 -4.67 -19.97
N VAL A 178 -16.34 -3.37 -20.23
CA VAL A 178 -17.17 -2.78 -21.30
C VAL A 178 -16.53 -2.87 -22.69
N GLN A 179 -15.30 -3.39 -22.80
CA GLN A 179 -14.58 -3.51 -24.07
C GLN A 179 -15.23 -4.52 -25.01
N ASN A 180 -15.27 -4.21 -26.30
CA ASN A 180 -15.92 -5.06 -27.32
C ASN A 180 -15.15 -6.36 -27.60
N THR A 181 -13.83 -6.35 -27.42
CA THR A 181 -12.99 -7.53 -27.65
C THR A 181 -12.42 -8.08 -26.34
N VAL A 182 -12.19 -9.40 -26.29
CA VAL A 182 -11.53 -10.04 -25.15
C VAL A 182 -10.07 -9.57 -25.03
N ALA A 183 -9.41 -9.33 -26.17
CA ALA A 183 -8.05 -8.83 -26.21
C ALA A 183 -7.93 -7.46 -25.52
N ASP A 184 -8.82 -6.51 -25.83
CA ASP A 184 -8.84 -5.20 -25.17
C ASP A 184 -9.16 -5.35 -23.67
N ALA A 185 -10.12 -6.20 -23.30
CA ALA A 185 -10.46 -6.42 -21.90
C ALA A 185 -9.26 -6.95 -21.09
N LEU A 186 -8.53 -7.92 -21.63
CA LEU A 186 -7.31 -8.45 -21.02
C LEU A 186 -6.21 -7.38 -20.97
N GLU A 187 -6.02 -6.60 -22.04
CA GLU A 187 -5.07 -5.48 -22.07
C GLU A 187 -5.34 -4.50 -20.91
N HIS A 188 -6.60 -4.12 -20.69
CA HIS A 188 -6.99 -3.23 -19.61
C HIS A 188 -6.72 -3.84 -18.22
N LEU A 189 -6.97 -5.14 -18.03
CA LEU A 189 -6.69 -5.85 -16.77
C LEU A 189 -5.18 -5.94 -16.50
N PHE A 190 -4.38 -6.31 -17.50
CA PHE A 190 -2.94 -6.43 -17.33
C PHE A 190 -2.29 -5.08 -17.03
N ILE A 191 -2.56 -4.06 -17.85
CA ILE A 191 -1.93 -2.75 -17.69
C ILE A 191 -2.44 -2.09 -16.40
N GLY A 192 -3.75 -2.16 -16.13
CA GLY A 192 -4.35 -1.52 -14.97
C GLY A 192 -3.98 -2.15 -13.63
N GLY A 193 -3.57 -3.43 -13.61
CA GLY A 193 -3.04 -4.07 -12.42
C GLY A 193 -1.53 -3.86 -12.23
N THR A 194 -0.75 -3.95 -13.32
CA THR A 194 0.72 -3.92 -13.24
C THR A 194 1.28 -2.51 -13.08
N MET A 195 0.80 -1.52 -13.83
CA MET A 195 1.35 -0.15 -13.79
C MET A 195 1.26 0.48 -12.40
N PRO A 196 0.11 0.44 -11.70
CA PRO A 196 0.03 0.99 -10.35
C PRO A 196 0.95 0.29 -9.35
N LEU A 197 1.16 -1.03 -9.49
CA LEU A 197 2.08 -1.79 -8.64
C LEU A 197 3.54 -1.37 -8.88
N VAL A 198 3.97 -1.21 -10.14
CA VAL A 198 5.31 -0.74 -10.48
C VAL A 198 5.53 0.67 -9.95
N PHE A 199 4.58 1.58 -10.17
CA PHE A 199 4.67 2.95 -9.67
C PHE A 199 4.67 3.02 -8.14
N PHE A 200 3.93 2.14 -7.46
CA PHE A 200 4.01 2.00 -6.01
C PHE A 200 5.43 1.63 -5.55
N LEU A 201 6.07 0.66 -6.20
CA LEU A 201 7.43 0.25 -5.90
C LEU A 201 8.43 1.40 -6.15
N TRP A 202 8.29 2.12 -7.26
CA TRP A 202 9.10 3.31 -7.54
C TRP A 202 8.91 4.41 -6.50
N GLY A 203 7.68 4.63 -6.05
CA GLY A 203 7.38 5.58 -4.97
C GLY A 203 8.09 5.18 -3.68
N ARG A 204 8.04 3.89 -3.33
CA ARG A 204 8.75 3.33 -2.17
C ARG A 204 10.25 3.49 -2.29
N ASP A 205 10.84 3.17 -3.43
CA ASP A 205 12.30 3.27 -3.63
C ASP A 205 12.77 4.73 -3.63
N CYS A 206 11.99 5.64 -4.20
CA CYS A 206 12.20 7.09 -4.08
C CYS A 206 12.15 7.55 -2.61
N GLY A 207 11.17 7.08 -1.85
CA GLY A 207 11.06 7.38 -0.42
C GLY A 207 12.25 6.88 0.40
N ARG A 208 12.80 5.70 0.07
CA ARG A 208 14.05 5.20 0.67
C ARG A 208 15.25 6.08 0.34
N GLY A 209 15.35 6.55 -0.90
CA GLY A 209 16.39 7.49 -1.32
C GLY A 209 16.33 8.80 -0.53
N VAL A 210 15.12 9.33 -0.29
CA VAL A 210 14.93 10.52 0.56
C VAL A 210 15.38 10.27 2.00
N ARG A 211 14.98 9.15 2.61
CA ARG A 211 15.42 8.80 3.97
C ARG A 211 16.94 8.68 4.06
N TRP A 212 17.54 7.95 3.12
CA TRP A 212 18.98 7.80 3.05
C TRP A 212 19.70 9.15 2.94
N CYS A 213 19.20 10.06 2.10
CA CYS A 213 19.73 11.41 1.95
C CYS A 213 19.58 12.22 3.25
N CYS A 214 18.43 12.17 3.92
CA CYS A 214 18.23 12.85 5.20
C CYS A 214 19.19 12.37 6.30
N GLU A 215 19.45 11.07 6.36
CA GLU A 215 20.36 10.47 7.34
C GLU A 215 21.83 10.83 7.06
N HIS A 216 22.26 10.81 5.79
CA HIS A 216 23.69 10.91 5.43
C HIS A 216 24.13 12.31 5.00
N VAL A 217 23.21 13.17 4.56
CA VAL A 217 23.54 14.52 4.03
C VAL A 217 23.12 15.61 5.01
N VAL A 218 21.99 15.43 5.70
CA VAL A 218 21.39 16.44 6.58
C VAL A 218 21.66 16.15 8.06
N ASP A 219 22.33 15.03 8.38
CA ASP A 219 22.53 14.52 9.75
C ASP A 219 21.23 14.53 10.58
N SER A 220 20.09 14.35 9.92
CA SER A 220 18.79 14.36 10.58
C SER A 220 18.55 12.99 11.21
N PRO A 221 18.32 12.90 12.53
CA PRO A 221 18.10 11.62 13.20
C PRO A 221 16.68 11.12 12.89
N TRP A 222 16.52 10.51 11.72
CA TRP A 222 15.25 9.96 11.26
C TRP A 222 14.67 8.92 12.24
N GLU A 223 15.53 8.14 12.87
CA GLU A 223 15.19 7.15 13.91
C GLU A 223 14.59 7.77 15.19
N THR A 224 14.90 9.04 15.50
CA THR A 224 14.39 9.68 16.73
C THR A 224 13.10 10.46 16.53
N TRP A 225 12.65 10.68 15.28
CA TRP A 225 11.39 11.35 14.97
C TRP A 225 10.18 10.81 15.73
N PRO A 226 9.98 9.47 15.84
CA PRO A 226 8.89 8.90 16.62
C PRO A 226 8.90 9.28 18.11
N LEU A 227 10.05 9.72 18.66
CA LEU A 227 10.16 10.17 20.05
C LEU A 227 9.70 11.62 20.26
N HIS A 228 9.73 12.47 19.23
CA HIS A 228 9.38 13.89 19.33
C HIS A 228 7.86 14.14 19.27
N ARG A 229 7.14 13.82 20.36
CA ARG A 229 5.67 13.89 20.46
C ARG A 229 5.06 15.28 20.22
N SER A 230 5.73 16.38 20.58
CA SER A 230 5.25 17.74 20.32
C SER A 230 5.31 18.10 18.83
N LEU A 231 6.40 17.72 18.16
CA LEU A 231 6.59 17.90 16.73
C LEU A 231 5.55 17.10 15.93
N LEU A 232 5.38 15.80 16.23
CA LEU A 232 4.40 14.95 15.55
C LEU A 232 2.96 15.48 15.71
N ARG A 233 2.61 15.98 16.90
CA ARG A 233 1.33 16.66 17.14
C ARG A 233 1.16 17.91 16.27
N ALA A 234 2.20 18.74 16.19
CA ALA A 234 2.19 19.93 15.36
C ALA A 234 2.05 19.57 13.89
N VAL A 235 2.77 18.56 13.40
CA VAL A 235 2.66 18.05 12.03
C VAL A 235 1.24 17.56 11.73
N ASP A 236 0.66 16.70 12.57
CA ASP A 236 -0.71 16.21 12.35
C ASP A 236 -1.75 17.35 12.42
N ALA A 237 -1.58 18.32 13.32
CA ALA A 237 -2.47 19.47 13.42
C ALA A 237 -2.35 20.39 12.19
N VAL A 238 -1.12 20.69 11.74
CA VAL A 238 -0.87 21.48 10.53
C VAL A 238 -1.42 20.77 9.32
N MET A 239 -1.17 19.46 9.16
CA MET A 239 -1.71 18.66 8.06
C MET A 239 -3.24 18.65 8.08
N PHE A 240 -3.87 18.49 9.24
CA PHE A 240 -5.33 18.58 9.38
C PHE A 240 -5.84 19.95 8.92
N VAL A 241 -5.24 21.05 9.38
CA VAL A 241 -5.63 22.41 9.00
C VAL A 241 -5.44 22.66 7.50
N LEU A 242 -4.30 22.24 6.94
CA LEU A 242 -4.01 22.39 5.50
C LEU A 242 -5.00 21.60 4.65
N VAL A 243 -5.28 20.35 5.01
CA VAL A 243 -6.24 19.50 4.29
C VAL A 243 -7.66 20.06 4.42
N PHE A 244 -8.05 20.55 5.60
CA PHE A 244 -9.33 21.20 5.82
C PHE A 244 -9.47 22.47 4.98
N LEU A 245 -8.47 23.36 5.03
CA LEU A 245 -8.45 24.59 4.24
C LEU A 245 -8.49 24.28 2.74
N ALA A 246 -7.70 23.32 2.27
CA ALA A 246 -7.70 22.87 0.88
C ALA A 246 -9.07 22.30 0.47
N SER A 247 -9.74 21.57 1.36
CA SER A 247 -11.06 20.98 1.08
C SER A 247 -12.18 22.03 0.92
N ILE A 248 -12.00 23.22 1.50
CA ILE A 248 -12.92 24.36 1.34
C ILE A 248 -12.50 25.21 0.14
N LEU A 249 -11.20 25.50 0.02
CA LEU A 249 -10.68 26.41 -0.99
C LEU A 249 -10.72 25.80 -2.39
N ALA A 250 -10.47 24.50 -2.55
CA ALA A 250 -10.46 23.87 -3.87
C ALA A 250 -11.83 23.92 -4.57
N PRO A 251 -12.97 23.57 -3.93
CA PRO A 251 -14.29 23.77 -4.52
C PRO A 251 -14.59 25.24 -4.84
N VAL A 252 -14.21 26.17 -3.96
CA VAL A 252 -14.44 27.62 -4.17
C VAL A 252 -13.64 28.13 -5.37
N LEU A 253 -12.35 27.79 -5.46
CA LEU A 253 -11.50 28.16 -6.60
C LEU A 253 -12.03 27.56 -7.90
N VAL A 254 -12.48 26.31 -7.90
CA VAL A 254 -13.10 25.68 -9.06
C VAL A 254 -14.36 26.43 -9.50
N LEU A 255 -15.23 26.84 -8.57
CA LEU A 255 -16.45 27.59 -8.87
C LEU A 255 -16.17 29.00 -9.39
N VAL A 256 -15.22 29.72 -8.80
CA VAL A 256 -14.79 31.06 -9.25
C VAL A 256 -14.23 30.99 -10.67
N TYR A 257 -13.40 29.97 -10.93
CA TYR A 257 -12.78 29.79 -12.23
C TYR A 257 -13.80 29.50 -13.34
N ILE A 258 -14.90 28.80 -13.02
CA ILE A 258 -16.03 28.57 -13.94
C ILE A 258 -16.77 29.89 -14.24
N GLY A 259 -16.91 30.78 -13.23
CA GLY A 259 -17.66 32.04 -13.34
C GLY A 259 -16.99 33.12 -14.20
N GLU A 260 -15.65 33.15 -14.26
CA GLU A 260 -14.92 34.19 -15.01
C GLU A 260 -14.75 33.89 -16.51
N GLY A 261 -15.33 32.81 -17.03
CA GLY A 261 -15.34 32.51 -18.48
C GLY A 261 -13.97 32.18 -19.11
N GLY A 262 -12.90 32.13 -18.31
CA GLY A 262 -11.51 32.05 -18.79
C GLY A 262 -11.05 30.67 -19.27
N ILE A 263 -11.56 29.57 -18.69
CA ILE A 263 -11.31 28.22 -19.22
C ILE A 263 -12.53 27.33 -18.98
N ARG A 264 -13.26 26.99 -20.06
CA ARG A 264 -14.34 25.99 -20.08
C ARG A 264 -13.84 24.54 -19.87
N VAL A 265 -12.88 24.32 -18.98
CA VAL A 265 -12.28 22.99 -18.77
C VAL A 265 -12.96 22.24 -17.63
N ILE A 266 -13.68 22.86 -16.68
CA ILE A 266 -14.36 22.14 -15.58
C ILE A 266 -15.87 22.09 -15.79
N SER A 267 -16.43 20.89 -15.99
CA SER A 267 -17.87 20.62 -16.13
C SER A 267 -18.54 20.56 -14.75
N THR A 268 -19.84 20.81 -14.71
CA THR A 268 -20.69 20.59 -13.53
C THR A 268 -20.56 19.16 -12.99
N ASP A 269 -20.36 18.18 -13.88
CA ASP A 269 -20.19 16.77 -13.49
C ASP A 269 -18.91 16.52 -12.70
N ASP A 270 -17.84 17.25 -13.02
CA ASP A 270 -16.59 17.16 -12.28
C ASP A 270 -16.73 17.70 -10.86
N VAL A 271 -17.49 18.78 -10.70
CA VAL A 271 -17.79 19.34 -9.39
C VAL A 271 -18.62 18.34 -8.57
N ARG A 272 -19.66 17.77 -9.17
CA ARG A 272 -20.52 16.77 -8.52
C ARG A 272 -19.73 15.55 -8.07
N MET A 273 -18.86 15.01 -8.92
CA MET A 273 -18.07 13.83 -8.56
C MET A 273 -17.05 14.11 -7.45
N VAL A 274 -16.42 15.29 -7.44
CA VAL A 274 -15.52 15.69 -6.35
C VAL A 274 -16.31 15.82 -5.04
N VAL A 275 -17.44 16.54 -5.04
CA VAL A 275 -18.27 16.76 -3.85
C VAL A 275 -18.81 15.44 -3.27
N LEU A 276 -19.08 14.44 -4.10
CA LEU A 276 -19.55 13.12 -3.65
C LEU A 276 -18.43 12.19 -3.16
N ALA A 277 -17.16 12.45 -3.48
CA ALA A 277 -16.04 11.59 -3.12
C ALA A 277 -15.89 11.32 -1.60
N PRO A 278 -16.12 12.28 -0.68
CA PRO A 278 -16.12 12.02 0.77
C PRO A 278 -16.97 10.84 1.21
N ALA A 279 -18.15 10.65 0.64
CA ALA A 279 -19.05 9.57 1.02
C ALA A 279 -18.39 8.21 0.75
N GLY A 280 -17.74 8.06 -0.40
CA GLY A 280 -16.98 6.85 -0.75
C GLY A 280 -15.75 6.68 0.14
N ALA A 281 -14.94 7.73 0.30
CA ALA A 281 -13.70 7.68 1.07
C ALA A 281 -13.91 7.31 2.54
N VAL A 282 -14.91 7.93 3.20
CA VAL A 282 -15.25 7.64 4.60
C VAL A 282 -15.82 6.23 4.73
N THR A 283 -16.66 5.78 3.79
CA THR A 283 -17.19 4.40 3.79
C THR A 283 -16.06 3.39 3.68
N ARG A 284 -15.10 3.58 2.77
CA ARG A 284 -13.91 2.74 2.65
C ARG A 284 -13.08 2.72 3.94
N PHE A 285 -12.86 3.89 4.56
CA PHE A 285 -12.15 3.98 5.82
C PHE A 285 -12.88 3.21 6.94
N MET A 286 -14.21 3.33 7.04
CA MET A 286 -15.00 2.57 8.00
C MET A 286 -14.89 1.08 7.79
N LEU A 287 -15.05 0.60 6.54
CA LEU A 287 -14.86 -0.81 6.20
C LEU A 287 -13.48 -1.30 6.62
N SER A 288 -12.44 -0.50 6.38
CA SER A 288 -11.07 -0.81 6.80
C SER A 288 -10.94 -0.90 8.32
N VAL A 289 -11.51 0.04 9.07
CA VAL A 289 -11.46 0.06 10.55
C VAL A 289 -12.17 -1.16 11.15
N TYR A 290 -13.36 -1.51 10.64
CA TYR A 290 -14.19 -2.57 11.24
C TYR A 290 -13.82 -3.98 10.79
N LEU A 291 -13.34 -4.16 9.55
CA LEU A 291 -13.12 -5.48 8.96
C LEU A 291 -11.65 -5.90 8.95
N ASN A 292 -10.69 -4.97 8.77
CA ASN A 292 -9.27 -5.34 8.74
C ASN A 292 -8.74 -5.77 10.13
N LYS A 293 -9.33 -5.26 11.22
CA LYS A 293 -8.92 -5.60 12.60
C LYS A 293 -9.47 -6.92 13.13
N LYS A 294 -10.51 -7.49 12.50
CA LYS A 294 -11.22 -8.69 12.99
C LYS A 294 -10.69 -10.01 12.41
N ALA A 295 -9.74 -9.98 11.48
CA ALA A 295 -9.21 -11.18 10.82
C ALA A 295 -8.18 -11.93 11.69
N CYS A 296 -8.66 -12.59 12.75
CA CYS A 296 -7.87 -13.41 13.68
C CYS A 296 -7.16 -14.65 13.09
N ALA A 297 -7.20 -14.89 11.76
CA ALA A 297 -6.63 -16.11 11.18
C ALA A 297 -5.69 -15.92 9.97
N ALA A 298 -5.66 -14.75 9.31
CA ALA A 298 -4.87 -14.62 8.07
C ALA A 298 -4.28 -13.22 7.76
N GLN A 299 -4.56 -12.18 8.57
CA GLN A 299 -4.25 -10.77 8.21
C GLN A 299 -4.71 -10.39 6.78
N PHE A 300 -5.85 -10.93 6.34
CA PHE A 300 -6.39 -10.69 5.02
C PHE A 300 -7.14 -9.34 4.99
N PRO A 301 -6.93 -8.45 3.99
CA PRO A 301 -7.49 -7.09 4.01
C PRO A 301 -8.97 -7.06 3.56
N LEU A 302 -9.86 -7.60 4.40
CA LEU A 302 -11.30 -7.74 4.09
C LEU A 302 -12.01 -6.40 3.87
N GLY A 303 -11.58 -5.34 4.54
CA GLY A 303 -12.14 -4.00 4.40
C GLY A 303 -11.87 -3.39 3.02
N THR A 304 -10.63 -3.52 2.54
CA THR A 304 -10.23 -3.04 1.20
C THR A 304 -10.92 -3.87 0.12
N LEU A 305 -10.96 -5.20 0.29
CA LEU A 305 -11.72 -6.09 -0.59
C LEU A 305 -13.19 -5.68 -0.67
N ALA A 306 -13.88 -5.55 0.47
CA ALA A 306 -15.29 -5.21 0.53
C ALA A 306 -15.58 -3.86 -0.13
N ALA A 307 -14.73 -2.86 0.13
CA ALA A 307 -14.85 -1.54 -0.48
C ALA A 307 -14.70 -1.60 -2.02
N ASN A 308 -13.74 -2.37 -2.52
CA ASN A 308 -13.55 -2.55 -3.96
C ASN A 308 -14.70 -3.30 -4.62
N LEU A 309 -15.18 -4.40 -4.03
CA LEU A 309 -16.32 -5.15 -4.56
C LEU A 309 -17.60 -4.31 -4.57
N LEU A 310 -17.88 -3.58 -3.49
CA LEU A 310 -19.03 -2.67 -3.41
C LEU A 310 -18.91 -1.52 -4.41
N GLY A 311 -17.72 -0.94 -4.54
CA GLY A 311 -17.44 0.11 -5.52
C GLY A 311 -17.66 -0.37 -6.96
N VAL A 312 -17.20 -1.57 -7.32
CA VAL A 312 -17.41 -2.15 -8.65
C VAL A 312 -18.90 -2.45 -8.90
N LEU A 313 -19.59 -3.05 -7.92
CA LEU A 313 -21.02 -3.34 -8.01
C LEU A 313 -21.83 -2.06 -8.25
N LEU A 314 -21.60 -1.03 -7.44
CA LEU A 314 -22.33 0.22 -7.56
C LEU A 314 -21.97 0.95 -8.87
N ALA A 315 -20.70 0.92 -9.28
CA ALA A 315 -20.25 1.53 -10.52
C ALA A 315 -20.87 0.88 -11.76
N ILE A 316 -20.99 -0.45 -11.81
CA ILE A 316 -21.61 -1.14 -12.96
C ILE A 316 -23.12 -0.89 -12.99
N ILE A 317 -23.80 -0.81 -11.84
CA ILE A 317 -25.23 -0.45 -11.78
C ILE A 317 -25.44 0.98 -12.31
N MET A 318 -24.65 1.95 -11.86
CA MET A 318 -24.72 3.33 -12.37
C MET A 318 -24.40 3.42 -13.87
N TYR A 319 -23.43 2.65 -14.35
CA TYR A 319 -23.11 2.58 -15.77
C TYR A 319 -24.28 2.05 -16.61
N ASN A 320 -24.99 1.02 -16.16
CA ASN A 320 -26.18 0.52 -16.86
C ASN A 320 -27.31 1.55 -16.87
N MET A 321 -27.51 2.24 -15.75
CA MET A 321 -28.51 3.30 -15.66
C MET A 321 -28.22 4.44 -16.63
N GLU A 322 -26.96 4.86 -16.76
CA GLU A 322 -26.52 5.86 -17.75
C GLU A 322 -26.77 5.39 -19.19
N VAL A 323 -26.42 4.14 -19.49
CA VAL A 323 -26.57 3.54 -20.82
C VAL A 323 -28.05 3.38 -21.24
N ASN A 324 -28.95 3.21 -20.27
CA ASN A 324 -30.40 3.09 -20.51
C ASN A 324 -31.15 4.44 -20.40
N HIS A 325 -30.60 5.39 -19.65
CA HIS A 325 -31.17 6.72 -19.44
C HIS A 325 -30.09 7.79 -19.67
N LEU A 326 -29.97 8.21 -20.93
CA LEU A 326 -28.96 9.19 -21.40
C LEU A 326 -28.96 10.53 -20.63
N SER A 327 -30.02 10.83 -19.87
CA SER A 327 -30.15 12.04 -19.06
C SER A 327 -29.74 11.87 -17.59
N CYS A 328 -29.21 10.71 -17.17
CA CYS A 328 -28.84 10.47 -15.77
C CYS A 328 -27.47 11.08 -15.41
N GLU A 329 -27.37 12.41 -15.35
CA GLU A 329 -26.14 13.12 -14.97
C GLU A 329 -25.62 12.68 -13.58
N TRP A 330 -26.54 12.35 -12.67
CA TRP A 330 -26.20 11.84 -11.33
C TRP A 330 -25.60 10.43 -11.34
N CYS A 331 -25.87 9.61 -12.37
CA CYS A 331 -25.28 8.29 -12.50
C CYS A 331 -23.76 8.40 -12.70
N ILE A 332 -23.31 9.30 -13.57
CA ILE A 332 -21.88 9.60 -13.80
C ILE A 332 -21.25 10.13 -12.52
N ALA A 333 -21.92 11.06 -11.83
CA ALA A 333 -21.42 11.65 -10.60
C ALA A 333 -21.27 10.61 -9.46
N VAL A 334 -22.22 9.70 -9.28
CA VAL A 334 -22.15 8.63 -8.28
C VAL A 334 -21.12 7.58 -8.68
N GLN A 335 -21.09 7.17 -9.95
CA GLN A 335 -20.12 6.21 -10.48
C GLN A 335 -18.69 6.70 -10.28
N ASN A 336 -18.38 7.91 -10.73
CA ASN A 336 -17.02 8.42 -10.69
C ASN A 336 -16.68 9.06 -9.34
N GLY A 337 -17.64 9.65 -8.61
CA GLY A 337 -17.43 10.27 -7.30
C GLY A 337 -17.41 9.25 -6.17
N ILE A 338 -18.59 8.73 -5.80
CA ILE A 338 -18.73 7.80 -4.67
C ILE A 338 -17.99 6.49 -4.95
N CYS A 339 -18.29 5.81 -6.06
CA CYS A 339 -17.71 4.49 -6.33
C CYS A 339 -16.20 4.59 -6.63
N GLY A 340 -15.78 5.69 -7.26
CA GLY A 340 -14.38 6.02 -7.47
C GLY A 340 -13.61 6.10 -6.15
N ALA A 341 -14.07 6.93 -5.20
CA ALA A 341 -13.41 7.14 -3.91
C ALA A 341 -13.60 5.99 -2.89
N LEU A 342 -14.68 5.22 -3.03
CA LEU A 342 -14.95 4.01 -2.25
C LEU A 342 -13.95 2.90 -2.60
N SER A 343 -13.54 2.80 -3.86
CA SER A 343 -12.63 1.77 -4.34
C SER A 343 -11.19 2.32 -4.45
N THR A 344 -10.17 1.47 -4.40
CA THR A 344 -8.77 1.93 -4.42
C THR A 344 -7.84 0.86 -4.99
N VAL A 345 -6.88 1.32 -5.82
CA VAL A 345 -5.78 0.48 -6.31
C VAL A 345 -4.53 0.66 -5.45
N SER A 346 -4.28 1.88 -4.94
CA SER A 346 -3.10 2.18 -4.14
C SER A 346 -3.06 1.37 -2.83
N SER A 347 -4.20 1.16 -2.18
CA SER A 347 -4.26 0.31 -0.98
C SER A 347 -4.02 -1.16 -1.30
N VAL A 348 -4.57 -1.67 -2.42
CA VAL A 348 -4.31 -3.03 -2.89
C VAL A 348 -2.82 -3.23 -3.18
N ALA A 349 -2.17 -2.27 -3.85
CA ALA A 349 -0.73 -2.33 -4.11
C ALA A 349 0.09 -2.37 -2.81
N ASN A 350 -0.23 -1.52 -1.83
CA ASN A 350 0.44 -1.53 -0.53
C ASN A 350 0.27 -2.87 0.22
N GLU A 351 -0.93 -3.44 0.21
CA GLU A 351 -1.24 -4.71 0.85
C GLU A 351 -0.53 -5.89 0.16
N LEU A 352 -0.50 -5.91 -1.18
CA LEU A 352 0.26 -6.90 -1.93
C LEU A 352 1.74 -6.83 -1.59
N VAL A 353 2.35 -5.63 -1.66
CA VAL A 353 3.77 -5.44 -1.33
C VAL A 353 4.07 -5.83 0.13
N SER A 354 3.14 -5.60 1.05
CA SER A 354 3.25 -6.04 2.44
C SER A 354 3.26 -7.57 2.58
N PHE A 355 2.43 -8.29 1.80
CA PHE A 355 2.48 -9.76 1.76
C PHE A 355 3.83 -10.26 1.22
N TYR A 356 4.35 -9.66 0.14
CA TYR A 356 5.68 -9.97 -0.38
C TYR A 356 6.77 -9.74 0.68
N GLY A 357 6.74 -8.59 1.36
CA GLY A 357 7.71 -8.24 2.40
C GLY A 357 7.65 -9.13 3.66
N SER A 358 6.52 -9.79 3.91
CA SER A 358 6.33 -10.73 5.03
C SER A 358 6.52 -12.20 4.64
N GLY A 359 6.99 -12.50 3.42
CA GLY A 359 7.22 -13.87 2.94
C GLY A 359 5.95 -14.65 2.60
N ARG A 360 4.77 -14.01 2.60
CA ARG A 360 3.47 -14.66 2.41
C ARG A 360 2.99 -14.58 0.96
N MET A 361 3.78 -15.17 0.07
CA MET A 361 3.54 -15.11 -1.38
C MET A 361 2.18 -15.68 -1.79
N LEU A 362 1.78 -16.81 -1.21
CA LEU A 362 0.48 -17.43 -1.48
C LEU A 362 -0.68 -16.48 -1.15
N SER A 363 -0.61 -15.80 0.00
CA SER A 363 -1.63 -14.82 0.41
C SER A 363 -1.70 -13.64 -0.56
N ALA A 364 -0.56 -13.18 -1.09
CA ALA A 364 -0.52 -12.12 -2.11
C ALA A 364 -1.26 -12.54 -3.39
N TYR A 365 -0.96 -13.73 -3.93
CA TYR A 365 -1.61 -14.24 -5.13
C TYR A 365 -3.09 -14.51 -4.94
N VAL A 366 -3.48 -15.12 -3.81
CA VAL A 366 -4.89 -15.34 -3.47
C VAL A 366 -5.61 -14.00 -3.34
N TYR A 367 -5.02 -13.01 -2.67
CA TYR A 367 -5.64 -11.69 -2.52
C TYR A 367 -5.82 -10.98 -3.85
N ALA A 368 -4.80 -11.01 -4.73
CA ALA A 368 -4.88 -10.44 -6.07
C ALA A 368 -5.98 -11.12 -6.91
N LEU A 369 -6.00 -12.45 -6.92
CA LEU A 369 -6.96 -13.25 -7.69
C LEU A 369 -8.39 -13.03 -7.20
N VAL A 370 -8.62 -13.02 -5.89
CA VAL A 370 -9.94 -12.77 -5.29
C VAL A 370 -10.39 -11.34 -5.60
N SER A 371 -9.52 -10.34 -5.42
CA SER A 371 -9.87 -8.93 -5.65
C SER A 371 -10.23 -8.66 -7.10
N VAL A 372 -9.41 -9.10 -8.06
CA VAL A 372 -9.66 -8.87 -9.48
C VAL A 372 -10.74 -9.82 -10.01
N GLY A 373 -10.68 -11.10 -9.67
CA GLY A 373 -11.57 -12.14 -10.18
C GLY A 373 -13.04 -11.91 -9.80
N PHE A 374 -13.34 -11.62 -8.53
CA PHE A 374 -14.71 -11.33 -8.13
C PHE A 374 -15.21 -10.00 -8.71
N SER A 375 -14.36 -8.98 -8.80
CA SER A 375 -14.73 -7.71 -9.43
C SER A 375 -15.03 -7.86 -10.92
N VAL A 376 -14.22 -8.63 -11.65
CA VAL A 376 -14.46 -8.99 -13.05
C VAL A 376 -15.76 -9.77 -13.19
N PHE A 377 -16.03 -10.73 -12.31
CA PHE A 377 -17.29 -11.46 -12.31
C PHE A 377 -18.49 -10.53 -12.12
N ILE A 378 -18.47 -9.66 -11.10
CA ILE A 378 -19.54 -8.69 -10.82
C ILE A 378 -19.79 -7.78 -12.04
N ALA A 379 -18.73 -7.15 -12.56
CA ALA A 379 -18.85 -6.23 -13.68
C ALA A 379 -19.20 -6.94 -15.01
N GLY A 380 -18.78 -8.20 -15.18
CA GLY A 380 -19.10 -9.03 -16.32
C GLY A 380 -20.56 -9.45 -16.37
N VAL A 381 -21.12 -9.87 -15.22
CA VAL A 381 -22.56 -10.14 -15.10
C VAL A 381 -23.37 -8.87 -15.37
N GLY A 382 -22.94 -7.72 -14.83
CA GLY A 382 -23.60 -6.44 -15.04
C GLY A 382 -23.33 -5.79 -16.40
N ARG A 383 -22.76 -6.46 -17.39
CA ARG A 383 -22.36 -5.82 -18.65
C ARG A 383 -23.57 -5.51 -19.56
N PRO A 384 -23.80 -4.25 -20.02
CA PRO A 384 -25.00 -3.91 -20.79
C PRO A 384 -25.12 -4.66 -22.13
N GLN A 385 -24.00 -4.99 -22.78
CA GLN A 385 -23.99 -5.73 -24.03
C GLN A 385 -24.60 -7.13 -23.91
N LEU A 386 -24.58 -7.73 -22.71
CA LEU A 386 -25.19 -9.03 -22.46
C LEU A 386 -26.72 -8.98 -22.61
N TYR A 387 -27.33 -7.86 -22.25
CA TYR A 387 -28.78 -7.69 -22.20
C TYR A 387 -29.36 -7.09 -23.50
N ARG A 388 -28.57 -6.33 -24.26
CA ARG A 388 -29.03 -5.75 -25.54
C ARG A 388 -29.17 -6.77 -26.68
N HIS A 389 -28.41 -7.87 -26.65
CA HIS A 389 -28.54 -8.95 -27.65
C HIS A 389 -29.73 -9.88 -27.40
N ALA A 390 -30.36 -9.83 -26.21
CA ALA A 390 -31.51 -10.69 -25.87
C ALA A 390 -32.87 -10.11 -26.29
N VAL A 391 -32.90 -8.87 -26.83
CA VAL A 391 -34.14 -8.12 -27.13
C VAL A 391 -34.29 -7.84 -28.65
N SER A 392 -33.48 -8.46 -29.51
CA SER A 392 -33.62 -8.35 -30.97
C SER A 392 -34.37 -9.53 -31.57
#